data_AF-A0A957X3Y6-F1
#
_entry.id   AF-A0A957X3Y6-F1
#
_cell.length_a   1.000
_cell.length_b   1.000
_cell.length_c   1.000
_cell.angle_alpha   90.00
_cell.angle_beta   90.00
_cell.angle_gamma   90.00
#
_symmetry.space_group_name_H-M   'P 1'
#
loop_
_entity.id
_entity.type
_entity.pdbx_description
1 polymer ?
#
loop_
_entity_poly.entity_id
_entity_poly.type
_entity_poly.pdbx_seq_one_letter_code
_entity_poly.pdbx_strand_id
1 'polypeptide(L)'
;DSTYVVVGEVLNGDSYPVFNVKVIGSFYDSNNNLVAAEESLTVFHQIEPELSSPFKIQVTNNGGNIDHYELTLTWDDVSIIDYEELTIERAEADEDAGKIVGELRNEGSVSVQDIAVVVTLYDGENNVVNVLSGTVDKAVLGTNEVASYEISVPPDVEFTRFEVQAQGALKLF
;
A
#
# COMPACT_ATOMS: atom_id res chain seq x y z
N ASP A 1 25.84 2.43 1.51
CA ASP A 1 24.86 1.36 1.72
C ASP A 1 23.85 1.42 0.60
N SER A 2 23.71 0.33 -0.16
CA SER A 2 22.73 0.25 -1.24
C SER A 2 21.43 -0.30 -0.65
N THR A 3 20.43 0.56 -0.46
CA THR A 3 19.09 0.12 -0.06
C THR A 3 18.33 -0.32 -1.30
N TYR A 4 18.04 -1.61 -1.41
CA TYR A 4 17.12 -2.10 -2.43
C TYR A 4 15.69 -2.02 -1.89
N VAL A 5 14.77 -1.67 -2.78
CA VAL A 5 13.34 -1.60 -2.46
C VAL A 5 12.60 -2.39 -3.52
N VAL A 6 11.72 -3.29 -3.08
CA VAL A 6 10.75 -3.94 -3.96
C VAL A 6 9.38 -3.35 -3.67
N VAL A 7 8.70 -2.89 -4.72
CA VAL A 7 7.35 -2.36 -4.66
C VAL A 7 6.46 -3.11 -5.64
N GLY A 8 5.17 -3.13 -5.36
CA GLY A 8 4.20 -3.76 -6.23
C GLY A 8 2.82 -3.77 -5.58
N GLU A 9 1.93 -4.54 -6.19
CA GLU A 9 0.55 -4.71 -5.74
C GLU A 9 0.23 -6.19 -5.66
N VAL A 10 -0.51 -6.58 -4.63
CA VAL A 10 -1.07 -7.92 -4.51
C VAL A 10 -2.55 -7.86 -4.85
N LEU A 11 -2.95 -8.53 -5.92
CA LEU A 11 -4.33 -8.72 -6.32
C LEU A 11 -4.92 -9.92 -5.56
N ASN A 12 -6.07 -9.74 -4.93
CA ASN A 12 -6.86 -10.86 -4.44
C ASN A 12 -7.61 -11.52 -5.62
N GLY A 13 -7.12 -12.68 -6.05
CA GLY A 13 -7.75 -13.49 -7.10
C GLY A 13 -8.79 -14.49 -6.57
N ASP A 14 -8.99 -14.58 -5.26
CA ASP A 14 -10.00 -15.44 -4.65
C ASP A 14 -11.39 -14.79 -4.70
N SER A 15 -12.42 -15.59 -4.46
CA SER A 15 -13.82 -15.12 -4.47
C SER A 15 -14.30 -14.61 -3.10
N TYR A 16 -13.40 -14.43 -2.14
CA TYR A 16 -13.68 -13.97 -0.79
C TYR A 16 -12.56 -13.04 -0.29
N PRO A 17 -12.84 -12.16 0.69
CA PRO A 17 -11.82 -11.26 1.24
C PRO A 17 -10.69 -12.04 1.91
N VAL A 18 -9.45 -11.58 1.72
CA VAL A 18 -8.26 -12.11 2.42
C VAL A 18 -7.68 -11.05 3.33
N PHE A 19 -7.00 -11.48 4.40
CA PHE A 19 -6.55 -10.59 5.47
C PHE A 19 -5.05 -10.72 5.74
N ASN A 20 -4.46 -9.64 6.27
CA ASN A 20 -3.07 -9.57 6.71
C ASN A 20 -2.09 -10.16 5.70
N VAL A 21 -2.29 -9.84 4.41
CA VAL A 21 -1.48 -10.38 3.33
C VAL A 21 -0.03 -9.95 3.52
N LYS A 22 0.85 -10.94 3.63
CA LYS A 22 2.28 -10.76 3.79
C LYS A 22 2.99 -11.18 2.52
N VAL A 23 3.88 -10.31 2.05
CA VAL A 23 4.79 -10.55 0.94
C VAL A 23 6.17 -10.87 1.50
N ILE A 24 6.69 -12.05 1.14
CA ILE A 24 7.99 -12.54 1.59
C ILE A 24 8.91 -12.57 0.36
N GLY A 25 9.96 -11.76 0.40
CA GLY A 25 10.99 -11.68 -0.63
C GLY A 25 12.22 -12.50 -0.27
N SER A 26 12.60 -13.44 -1.14
CA SER A 26 13.87 -14.15 -1.08
C SER A 26 14.81 -13.61 -2.17
N PHE A 27 15.98 -13.11 -1.79
CA PHE A 27 16.90 -12.41 -2.69
C PHE A 27 18.18 -13.21 -2.89
N TYR A 28 18.61 -13.35 -4.14
CA TYR A 28 19.69 -14.25 -4.53
C TYR A 28 20.81 -13.53 -5.28
N ASP A 29 22.03 -14.03 -5.14
CA ASP A 29 23.15 -13.65 -6.01
C ASP A 29 23.11 -14.37 -7.37
N SER A 30 24.02 -14.01 -8.27
CA SER A 30 24.12 -14.61 -9.61
C SER A 30 24.49 -16.11 -9.61
N ASN A 31 24.86 -16.68 -8.46
CA ASN A 31 25.13 -18.10 -8.28
C ASN A 31 23.94 -18.84 -7.63
N ASN A 32 22.81 -18.16 -7.44
CA ASN A 32 21.59 -18.63 -6.75
C ASN A 32 21.78 -18.87 -5.23
N ASN A 33 22.75 -18.21 -4.59
CA ASN A 33 22.83 -18.22 -3.13
C ASN A 33 21.89 -17.18 -2.54
N LEU A 34 21.12 -17.54 -1.51
CA LEU A 34 20.29 -16.60 -0.77
C LEU A 34 21.17 -15.59 -0.02
N VAL A 35 21.01 -14.30 -0.31
CA VAL A 35 21.79 -13.20 0.29
C VAL A 35 20.96 -12.32 1.23
N ALA A 36 19.63 -12.31 1.08
CA ALA A 36 18.71 -11.65 2.00
C ALA A 36 17.33 -12.31 1.95
N ALA A 37 16.58 -12.20 3.03
CA ALA A 37 15.17 -12.56 3.10
C ALA A 37 14.45 -11.54 3.97
N GLU A 38 13.36 -10.96 3.44
CA GLU A 38 12.63 -9.87 4.08
C GLU A 38 11.13 -10.08 3.88
N GLU A 39 10.33 -9.57 4.80
CA GLU A 39 8.88 -9.63 4.72
C GLU A 39 8.26 -8.26 4.96
N SER A 40 7.11 -8.01 4.33
CA SER A 40 6.29 -6.82 4.56
C SER A 40 4.82 -7.18 4.39
N LEU A 41 3.95 -6.47 5.09
CA LEU A 41 2.51 -6.55 4.84
C LEU A 41 2.15 -5.69 3.63
N THR A 42 1.09 -6.07 2.93
CA THR A 42 0.37 -5.12 2.09
C THR A 42 -0.20 -3.99 2.95
N VAL A 43 -0.42 -2.82 2.36
CA VAL A 43 -0.84 -1.63 3.12
C VAL A 43 -2.23 -1.82 3.75
N PHE A 44 -3.15 -2.44 3.02
CA PHE A 44 -4.48 -2.78 3.52
C PHE A 44 -4.51 -4.13 4.21
N HIS A 45 -5.21 -4.17 5.35
CA HIS A 45 -5.38 -5.36 6.17
C HIS A 45 -6.41 -6.33 5.61
N GLN A 46 -7.33 -5.84 4.78
CA GLN A 46 -8.32 -6.62 4.04
C GLN A 46 -8.18 -6.28 2.56
N ILE A 47 -8.20 -7.30 1.71
CA ILE A 47 -8.25 -7.14 0.26
C ILE A 47 -9.52 -7.86 -0.23
N GLU A 48 -10.49 -7.10 -0.72
CA GLU A 48 -11.70 -7.66 -1.33
C GLU A 48 -11.39 -8.42 -2.62
N PRO A 49 -12.26 -9.35 -3.07
CA PRO A 49 -12.12 -10.01 -4.36
C PRO A 49 -11.90 -9.01 -5.49
N GLU A 50 -10.98 -9.33 -6.39
CA GLU A 50 -10.63 -8.53 -7.58
C GLU A 50 -9.97 -7.17 -7.28
N LEU A 51 -9.75 -6.84 -6.00
CA LEU A 51 -9.05 -5.62 -5.59
C LEU A 51 -7.60 -5.91 -5.22
N SER A 52 -6.79 -4.86 -5.28
CA SER A 52 -5.36 -4.90 -5.03
C SER A 52 -4.96 -4.08 -3.81
N SER A 53 -3.92 -4.53 -3.13
CA SER A 53 -3.29 -3.76 -2.04
C SER A 53 -1.79 -3.61 -2.32
N PRO A 54 -1.26 -2.38 -2.27
CA PRO A 54 0.15 -2.14 -2.55
C PRO A 54 1.04 -2.63 -1.42
N PHE A 55 2.29 -2.95 -1.73
CA PHE A 55 3.30 -3.33 -0.75
C PHE A 55 4.65 -2.67 -1.05
N LYS A 56 5.49 -2.60 -0.01
CA LYS A 56 6.88 -2.13 -0.10
C LYS A 56 7.76 -2.95 0.84
N ILE A 57 8.76 -3.61 0.28
CA ILE A 57 9.80 -4.34 1.02
C ILE A 57 11.08 -3.51 0.97
N GLN A 58 11.60 -3.13 2.13
CA GLN A 58 12.94 -2.58 2.25
C GLN A 58 13.92 -3.72 2.49
N VAL A 59 14.97 -3.81 1.68
CA VAL A 59 15.93 -4.91 1.76
C VAL A 59 17.19 -4.49 2.48
N THR A 60 17.44 -5.13 3.63
CA THR A 60 18.70 -4.95 4.36
C THR A 60 19.72 -5.95 3.86
N ASN A 61 20.58 -5.50 2.95
CA ASN A 61 21.62 -6.33 2.36
C ASN A 61 23.02 -5.94 2.87
N ASN A 62 23.68 -6.86 3.55
CA ASN A 62 25.02 -6.67 4.14
C ASN A 62 26.16 -6.92 3.13
N GLY A 63 26.01 -6.44 1.89
CA GLY A 63 27.08 -6.41 0.89
C GLY A 63 27.10 -7.56 -0.13
N GLY A 64 26.05 -8.39 -0.20
CA GLY A 64 25.85 -9.29 -1.33
C GLY A 64 25.40 -8.52 -2.58
N ASN A 65 25.74 -8.97 -3.78
CA ASN A 65 25.08 -8.45 -4.98
C ASN A 65 23.76 -9.21 -5.16
N ILE A 66 22.64 -8.49 -5.18
CA ILE A 66 21.34 -9.08 -5.55
C ILE A 66 21.26 -9.10 -7.07
N ASP A 67 21.02 -10.28 -7.62
CA ASP A 67 20.85 -10.53 -9.05
C ASP A 67 19.36 -10.72 -9.40
N HIS A 68 18.64 -11.52 -8.60
CA HIS A 68 17.22 -11.76 -8.74
C HIS A 68 16.56 -12.01 -7.39
N TYR A 69 15.22 -12.06 -7.40
CA TYR A 69 14.42 -12.36 -6.22
C TYR A 69 13.19 -13.17 -6.57
N GLU A 70 12.64 -13.85 -5.57
CA GLU A 70 11.36 -14.54 -5.63
C GLU A 70 10.43 -13.95 -4.57
N LEU A 71 9.15 -13.78 -4.92
CA LEU A 71 8.12 -13.36 -3.98
C LEU A 71 7.18 -14.52 -3.69
N THR A 72 6.85 -14.68 -2.42
CA THR A 72 5.82 -15.60 -1.94
C THR A 72 4.83 -14.85 -1.07
N LEU A 73 3.59 -15.34 -1.02
CA LEU A 73 2.49 -14.72 -0.29
C LEU A 73 1.98 -15.65 0.80
N THR A 74 1.61 -15.09 1.94
CA THR A 74 0.81 -15.75 2.98
C THR A 74 -0.27 -14.80 3.44
N TRP A 75 -1.44 -15.31 3.80
CA TRP A 75 -2.57 -14.49 4.25
C TRP A 75 -3.43 -15.29 5.25
N ASP A 76 -4.30 -14.57 5.94
CA ASP A 76 -5.35 -15.14 6.77
C ASP A 76 -6.68 -15.14 5.99
N ASP A 77 -7.49 -16.19 6.14
CA ASP A 77 -8.84 -16.26 5.53
C ASP A 77 -9.90 -15.52 6.38
N VAL A 78 -9.56 -15.13 7.61
CA VAL A 78 -10.50 -14.51 8.56
C VAL A 78 -9.82 -13.44 9.40
N SER A 79 -10.60 -12.45 9.82
CA SER A 79 -10.20 -11.41 10.77
C SER A 79 -11.24 -11.25 11.87
N ILE A 80 -10.82 -10.74 13.03
CA ILE A 80 -11.73 -10.30 14.11
C ILE A 80 -12.06 -8.80 14.03
N ILE A 81 -11.40 -8.08 13.12
CA ILE A 81 -11.62 -6.68 12.79
C ILE A 81 -12.13 -6.65 11.35
N ASP A 82 -13.24 -5.94 11.14
CA ASP A 82 -13.77 -5.66 9.82
C ASP A 82 -13.20 -4.32 9.32
N TYR A 83 -13.01 -4.22 8.01
CA TYR A 83 -12.50 -3.01 7.36
C TYR A 83 -13.48 -2.54 6.29
N GLU A 84 -13.40 -1.25 5.97
CA GLU A 84 -14.17 -0.62 4.91
C GLU A 84 -13.23 0.18 4.02
N GLU A 85 -13.41 0.06 2.71
CA GLU A 85 -12.75 0.93 1.74
C GLU A 85 -13.35 2.33 1.79
N LEU A 86 -12.50 3.35 1.68
CA LEU A 86 -12.93 4.74 1.66
C LEU A 86 -12.88 5.28 0.24
N THR A 87 -13.96 5.90 -0.18
CA THR A 87 -14.09 6.48 -1.52
C THR A 87 -13.21 7.72 -1.63
N ILE A 88 -12.27 7.73 -2.59
CA ILE A 88 -11.48 8.92 -2.92
C ILE A 88 -12.34 9.87 -3.77
N GLU A 89 -12.73 11.01 -3.19
CA GLU A 89 -13.57 12.01 -3.89
C GLU A 89 -12.74 12.93 -4.79
N ARG A 90 -11.51 13.21 -4.36
CA ARG A 90 -10.57 14.08 -5.07
C ARG A 90 -9.15 13.64 -4.80
N ALA A 91 -8.33 13.63 -5.84
CA ALA A 91 -6.90 13.37 -5.75
C ALA A 91 -6.14 14.22 -6.77
N GLU A 92 -5.23 15.07 -6.30
CA GLU A 92 -4.49 16.03 -7.12
C GLU A 92 -3.01 16.01 -6.72
N ALA A 93 -2.12 16.06 -7.70
CA ALA A 93 -0.70 16.28 -7.46
C ALA A 93 -0.43 17.79 -7.34
N ASP A 94 0.14 18.21 -6.23
CA ASP A 94 0.73 19.52 -6.02
C ASP A 94 2.24 19.40 -6.26
N GLU A 95 2.63 19.58 -7.53
CA GLU A 95 4.02 19.44 -7.99
C GLU A 95 4.94 20.44 -7.28
N ASP A 96 4.46 21.67 -7.04
CA ASP A 96 5.22 22.72 -6.36
C ASP A 96 5.50 22.36 -4.89
N ALA A 97 4.54 21.72 -4.22
CA ALA A 97 4.69 21.26 -2.84
C ALA A 97 5.34 19.88 -2.70
N GLY A 98 5.48 19.13 -3.80
CA GLY A 98 5.94 17.74 -3.79
C GLY A 98 4.96 16.82 -3.05
N LYS A 99 3.67 16.98 -3.30
CA LYS A 99 2.60 16.29 -2.55
C LYS A 99 1.50 15.78 -3.45
N ILE A 100 0.76 14.78 -2.96
CA ILE A 100 -0.55 14.41 -3.47
C ILE A 100 -1.56 14.69 -2.36
N VAL A 101 -2.56 15.50 -2.67
CA VAL A 101 -3.58 15.97 -1.72
C VAL A 101 -4.96 15.62 -2.24
N GLY A 102 -5.92 15.53 -1.33
CA GLY A 102 -7.26 15.16 -1.73
C GLY A 102 -8.25 15.04 -0.59
N GLU A 103 -9.41 14.51 -0.94
CA GLU A 103 -10.51 14.26 -0.02
C GLU A 103 -11.00 12.82 -0.19
N LEU A 104 -11.34 12.19 0.94
CA LEU A 104 -11.91 10.85 0.99
C LEU A 104 -13.20 10.87 1.81
N ARG A 105 -14.11 9.95 1.52
CA ARG A 105 -15.40 9.80 2.20
C ARG A 105 -15.57 8.38 2.70
N ASN A 106 -16.12 8.24 3.91
CA ASN A 106 -16.67 6.98 4.37
C ASN A 106 -18.12 6.85 3.87
N GLU A 107 -18.35 6.10 2.78
CA GLU A 107 -19.71 5.80 2.29
C GLU A 107 -20.36 4.61 3.03
N GLY A 108 -19.61 3.96 3.91
CA GLY A 108 -20.06 2.85 4.74
C GLY A 108 -21.04 3.27 5.82
N SER A 109 -21.79 2.29 6.32
CA SER A 109 -22.86 2.49 7.32
C SER A 109 -22.37 2.59 8.77
N VAL A 110 -21.06 2.41 8.99
CA VAL A 110 -20.40 2.41 10.31
C VAL A 110 -19.23 3.38 10.27
N SER A 111 -18.91 4.00 11.40
CA SER A 111 -17.73 4.88 11.48
C SER A 111 -16.46 4.06 11.36
N VAL A 112 -15.42 4.61 10.75
CA VAL A 112 -14.10 3.97 10.66
C VAL A 112 -13.06 4.70 11.50
N GLN A 113 -12.02 3.99 11.89
CA GLN A 113 -10.81 4.51 12.52
C GLN A 113 -9.57 3.85 11.89
N ASP A 114 -8.37 4.16 12.40
CA ASP A 114 -7.12 3.56 11.92
C ASP A 114 -6.97 3.66 10.40
N ILE A 115 -7.30 4.84 9.87
CA ILE A 115 -7.41 5.09 8.43
C ILE A 115 -6.03 5.06 7.78
N ALA A 116 -5.84 4.12 6.88
CA ALA A 116 -4.69 4.07 5.97
C ALA A 116 -5.07 4.76 4.66
N VAL A 117 -4.24 5.71 4.21
CA VAL A 117 -4.28 6.29 2.87
C VAL A 117 -2.92 6.10 2.21
N VAL A 118 -2.93 5.64 0.97
CA VAL A 118 -1.73 5.30 0.23
C VAL A 118 -1.84 5.77 -1.20
N VAL A 119 -0.71 6.13 -1.78
CA VAL A 119 -0.57 6.28 -3.22
C VAL A 119 0.38 5.24 -3.79
N THR A 120 -0.05 4.62 -4.87
CA THR A 120 0.80 3.83 -5.77
C THR A 120 1.19 4.71 -6.94
N LEU A 121 2.49 4.85 -7.17
CA LEU A 121 3.05 5.64 -8.27
C LEU A 121 3.50 4.71 -9.39
N TYR A 122 3.19 5.08 -10.64
CA TYR A 122 3.46 4.28 -11.82
C TYR A 122 4.26 5.05 -12.87
N ASP A 123 5.16 4.35 -13.56
CA ASP A 123 5.82 4.87 -14.76
C ASP A 123 4.92 4.81 -16.00
N GLY A 124 5.46 5.25 -17.15
CA GLY A 124 4.74 5.29 -18.43
C GLY A 124 4.43 3.92 -19.03
N GLU A 125 5.02 2.84 -18.49
CA GLU A 125 4.75 1.46 -18.88
C GLU A 125 3.77 0.78 -17.90
N ASN A 126 3.29 1.51 -16.89
CA ASN A 126 2.45 1.06 -15.78
C ASN A 126 3.16 0.13 -14.78
N ASN A 127 4.48 0.18 -14.68
CA ASN A 127 5.17 -0.48 -13.58
C ASN A 127 5.04 0.37 -12.31
N VAL A 128 4.88 -0.29 -11.16
CA VAL A 128 4.92 0.38 -9.86
C VAL A 128 6.34 0.86 -9.59
N VAL A 129 6.52 2.16 -9.41
CA VAL A 129 7.82 2.78 -9.07
C VAL A 129 7.95 3.13 -7.60
N ASN A 130 6.83 3.39 -6.91
CA ASN A 130 6.83 3.61 -5.47
C ASN A 130 5.45 3.41 -4.85
N VAL A 131 5.46 3.20 -3.53
CA VAL A 131 4.27 3.15 -2.66
C VAL A 131 4.56 4.05 -1.47
N LEU A 132 3.65 5.01 -1.21
CA LEU A 132 3.83 6.03 -0.17
C LEU A 132 2.55 6.18 0.65
N SER A 133 2.67 6.11 1.97
CA SER A 133 1.57 6.35 2.89
C SER A 133 1.43 7.84 3.20
N GLY A 134 0.19 8.28 3.41
CA GLY A 134 -0.13 9.66 3.81
C GLY A 134 -0.73 9.77 5.20
N THR A 135 -1.16 10.99 5.49
CA THR A 135 -1.91 11.32 6.71
C THR A 135 -3.31 11.81 6.34
N VAL A 136 -4.28 11.43 7.16
CA VAL A 136 -5.67 11.92 7.08
C VAL A 136 -5.91 12.90 8.22
N ASP A 137 -6.61 14.00 7.95
CA ASP A 137 -6.84 15.08 8.92
C ASP A 137 -7.81 14.71 10.07
N LYS A 138 -8.45 13.55 9.97
CA LYS A 138 -9.36 12.98 10.97
C LYS A 138 -8.93 11.57 11.38
N ALA A 139 -8.88 11.33 12.68
CA ALA A 139 -8.59 10.01 13.24
C ALA A 139 -9.77 9.02 13.17
N VAL A 140 -11.00 9.55 13.11
CA VAL A 140 -12.24 8.77 12.99
C VAL A 140 -13.09 9.45 11.93
N LEU A 141 -13.69 8.67 11.04
CA LEU A 141 -14.57 9.16 10.00
C LEU A 141 -15.95 8.51 10.12
N GLY A 142 -16.94 9.31 10.49
CA GLY A 142 -18.33 8.86 10.56
C GLY A 142 -18.93 8.55 9.19
N THR A 143 -20.08 7.91 9.18
CA THR A 143 -20.84 7.63 7.95
C THR A 143 -21.13 8.91 7.16
N ASN A 144 -20.82 8.88 5.87
CA ASN A 144 -20.87 9.99 4.91
C ASN A 144 -20.00 11.20 5.26
N GLU A 145 -19.12 11.12 6.26
CA GLU A 145 -18.19 12.20 6.53
C GLU A 145 -17.02 12.20 5.54
N VAL A 146 -16.51 13.40 5.26
CA VAL A 146 -15.33 13.64 4.42
C VAL A 146 -14.14 14.01 5.30
N ALA A 147 -12.96 13.55 4.92
CA ALA A 147 -11.67 13.95 5.48
C ALA A 147 -10.71 14.38 4.37
N SER A 148 -9.82 15.31 4.67
CA SER A 148 -8.73 15.66 3.77
C SER A 148 -7.54 14.74 4.02
N TYR A 149 -6.76 14.44 2.99
CA TYR A 149 -5.50 13.71 3.14
C TYR A 149 -4.35 14.40 2.40
N GLU A 150 -3.14 14.06 2.83
CA GLU A 150 -1.89 14.51 2.22
C GLU A 150 -0.87 13.37 2.22
N ILE A 151 -0.18 13.20 1.09
CA ILE A 151 0.92 12.25 0.90
C ILE A 151 2.12 13.02 0.36
N SER A 152 3.28 12.90 1.01
CA SER A 152 4.52 13.53 0.53
C SER A 152 5.19 12.66 -0.53
N VAL A 153 5.57 13.26 -1.65
CA VAL A 153 6.27 12.59 -2.75
C VAL A 153 7.75 13.00 -2.74
N PRO A 154 8.70 12.06 -2.64
CA PRO A 154 10.12 12.39 -2.74
C PRO A 154 10.46 13.00 -4.11
N PRO A 155 11.35 14.01 -4.17
CA PRO A 155 11.66 14.74 -5.41
C PRO A 155 12.44 13.91 -6.43
N ASP A 156 12.96 12.75 -6.04
CA ASP A 156 13.71 11.81 -6.89
C ASP A 156 12.84 10.69 -7.46
N VAL A 157 11.53 10.71 -7.21
CA VAL A 157 10.58 9.72 -7.71
C VAL A 157 9.84 10.28 -8.92
N GLU A 158 10.25 9.84 -10.10
CA GLU A 158 9.57 10.14 -11.36
C GLU A 158 8.39 9.17 -11.57
N PHE A 159 7.21 9.70 -11.90
CA PHE A 159 6.01 8.91 -12.21
C PHE A 159 5.16 9.64 -13.27
N THR A 160 4.33 8.89 -14.00
CA THR A 160 3.41 9.44 -15.00
C THR A 160 1.94 9.27 -14.63
N ARG A 161 1.64 8.33 -13.72
CA ARG A 161 0.31 8.08 -13.18
C ARG A 161 0.43 7.77 -11.69
N PHE A 162 -0.61 8.12 -10.95
CA PHE A 162 -0.76 7.68 -9.57
C PHE A 162 -2.16 7.17 -9.33
N GLU A 163 -2.31 6.36 -8.28
CA GLU A 163 -3.59 5.86 -7.80
C GLU A 163 -3.62 5.98 -6.28
N VAL A 164 -4.66 6.62 -5.75
CA VAL A 164 -4.86 6.74 -4.31
C VAL A 164 -5.92 5.75 -3.89
N GLN A 165 -5.66 5.03 -2.81
CA GLN A 165 -6.59 4.13 -2.16
C GLN A 165 -6.61 4.42 -0.66
N ALA A 166 -7.71 4.09 0.01
CA ALA A 166 -7.82 4.21 1.46
C ALA A 166 -8.73 3.14 2.06
N GLN A 167 -8.42 2.75 3.30
CA GLN A 167 -9.18 1.78 4.08
C GLN A 167 -9.17 2.22 5.56
N GLY A 168 -10.26 1.95 6.28
CA GLY A 168 -10.31 2.11 7.73
C GLY A 168 -10.89 0.88 8.41
N ALA A 169 -10.51 0.66 9.67
CA ALA A 169 -11.10 -0.38 10.52
C ALA A 169 -12.47 0.09 11.04
N LEU A 170 -13.48 -0.79 11.04
CA LEU A 170 -14.79 -0.47 11.59
C LEU A 170 -14.68 -0.17 13.10
N LYS A 171 -15.19 0.99 13.51
CA LYS A 171 -15.26 1.40 14.90
C LYS A 171 -16.56 0.89 15.52
N LEU A 172 -16.45 -0.20 16.29
CA LEU A 172 -17.62 -0.88 16.85
C LEU A 172 -18.11 -0.33 18.20
N PHE A 173 -17.38 0.59 18.85
CA PHE A 173 -17.77 1.23 20.13
C PHE A 173 -17.26 2.67 20.29
#